data_AF-A0A8C5MWZ9-F1
#
_entry.id   AF-A0A8C5MWZ9-F1
#
_cell.length_a   1.000
_cell.length_b   1.000
_cell.length_c   1.000
_cell.angle_alpha   90.00
_cell.angle_beta   90.00
_cell.angle_gamma   90.00
#
_symmetry.space_group_name_H-M   'P 1'
#
loop_
_entity.id
_entity.type
_entity.pdbx_description
1 polymer ?
#
loop_
_entity_poly.entity_id
_entity_poly.type
_entity_poly.pdbx_seq_one_letter_code
_entity_poly.pdbx_strand_id
1 'polypeptide(L)'
;MGDSSSKTRVSFEADENDNITVVKRIRLSDNVINRMREPSSPAPKPRTPPQSQYTPQPSPPLAKPLANLQRTPAALEAVDDDGEMRVKRVLGIEAESQKRFEQGRFIVQDEIGKALERERAAAATEEERLKAKSFAKKLEEKERELKRQDEFHMDQLARLEERSSPNLCSTLASHYLQCVRNAKQTLLGRGG
;
A
#
# COMPACT_ATOMS: atom_id res chain seq x y z
N MET A 1 29.21 28.39 -9.07
CA MET A 1 28.66 27.16 -8.48
C MET A 1 27.15 27.30 -8.45
N GLY A 2 26.42 26.41 -9.11
CA GLY A 2 24.95 26.52 -9.23
C GLY A 2 24.24 25.60 -8.26
N ASP A 3 23.71 26.14 -7.16
CA ASP A 3 22.83 25.40 -6.26
C ASP A 3 21.39 25.45 -6.80
N SER A 4 20.87 24.29 -7.22
CA SER A 4 19.50 24.14 -7.71
C SER A 4 19.06 22.68 -7.55
N SER A 5 18.72 22.28 -6.33
CA SER A 5 18.28 20.92 -5.97
C SER A 5 16.86 20.58 -6.48
N SER A 6 16.58 20.81 -7.77
CA SER A 6 15.28 20.60 -8.40
C SER A 6 14.97 19.12 -8.59
N LYS A 7 14.41 18.49 -7.55
CA LYS A 7 14.04 17.07 -7.49
C LYS A 7 12.92 16.78 -8.50
N THR A 8 13.30 16.44 -9.73
CA THR A 8 12.36 16.03 -10.79
C THR A 8 11.65 14.75 -10.36
N ARG A 9 10.31 14.71 -10.41
CA ARG A 9 9.55 13.50 -10.07
C ARG A 9 9.12 12.81 -11.36
N VAL A 10 9.40 11.53 -11.46
CA VAL A 10 8.86 10.65 -12.51
C VAL A 10 7.71 9.87 -11.89
N SER A 11 6.56 9.89 -12.56
CA SER A 11 5.47 8.92 -12.30
C SER A 11 5.50 7.87 -13.41
N PHE A 12 5.54 6.61 -13.01
CA PHE A 12 5.40 5.45 -13.88
C PHE A 12 3.97 4.93 -13.77
N GLU A 13 3.37 4.64 -14.92
CA GLU A 13 2.03 4.07 -15.01
C GLU A 13 2.05 3.05 -16.15
N ALA A 14 1.70 1.80 -15.84
CA ALA A 14 1.68 0.69 -16.78
C ALA A 14 0.23 0.44 -17.23
N ASP A 15 0.03 0.24 -18.53
CA ASP A 15 -1.29 -0.04 -19.10
C ASP A 15 -1.66 -1.54 -19.04
N GLU A 16 -2.84 -1.87 -19.58
CA GLU A 16 -3.36 -3.25 -19.66
C GLU A 16 -2.53 -4.18 -20.58
N ASN A 17 -1.47 -3.67 -21.21
CA ASN A 17 -0.59 -4.38 -22.13
C ASN A 17 0.89 -4.33 -21.68
N ASP A 18 1.15 -4.06 -20.39
CA ASP A 18 2.47 -3.91 -19.76
C ASP A 18 3.34 -2.77 -20.35
N ASN A 19 2.78 -1.84 -21.14
CA ASN A 19 3.54 -0.70 -21.64
C ASN A 19 3.76 0.34 -20.52
N ILE A 20 5.02 0.69 -20.26
CA ILE A 20 5.38 1.66 -19.21
C ILE A 20 5.36 3.09 -19.78
N THR A 21 4.40 3.90 -19.34
CA THR A 21 4.41 5.34 -19.61
C THR A 21 5.22 6.10 -18.55
N VAL A 22 5.94 7.14 -18.97
CA VAL A 22 6.96 7.82 -18.13
C VAL A 22 6.73 9.33 -18.14
N VAL A 23 5.99 9.85 -17.16
CA VAL A 23 5.66 11.28 -17.08
C VAL A 23 6.65 12.01 -16.17
N LYS A 24 7.54 12.81 -16.78
CA LYS A 24 8.56 13.62 -16.11
C LYS A 24 7.98 14.97 -15.63
N ARG A 25 7.60 15.07 -14.35
CA ARG A 25 7.03 16.30 -13.77
C ARG A 25 8.11 17.14 -13.09
N ILE A 26 8.18 18.42 -13.45
CA ILE A 26 8.98 19.44 -12.75
C ILE A 26 8.13 20.01 -11.62
N ARG A 27 8.69 20.07 -10.40
CA ARG A 27 8.08 20.82 -9.29
C ARG A 27 8.66 22.24 -9.26
N LEU A 28 7.80 23.23 -9.04
CA LEU A 28 8.23 24.57 -8.62
C LEU A 28 8.90 24.48 -7.23
N SER A 29 9.81 25.40 -6.92
CA SER A 29 10.44 25.47 -5.60
C SER A 29 9.44 25.97 -4.56
N ASP A 30 9.60 25.58 -3.29
CA ASP A 30 8.61 25.87 -2.25
C ASP A 30 8.43 27.39 -2.00
N ASN A 31 9.47 28.21 -2.28
CA ASN A 31 9.38 29.68 -2.30
C ASN A 31 8.43 30.21 -3.40
N VAL A 32 8.46 29.61 -4.60
CA VAL A 32 7.52 29.95 -5.68
C VAL A 32 6.12 29.42 -5.37
N ILE A 33 6.00 28.20 -4.84
CA ILE A 33 4.72 27.62 -4.42
C ILE A 33 4.03 28.51 -3.38
N ASN A 34 4.74 28.94 -2.33
CA ASN A 34 4.16 29.79 -1.30
C ASN A 34 3.72 31.16 -1.86
N ARG A 35 4.55 31.79 -2.71
CA ARG A 35 4.19 33.04 -3.42
C ARG A 35 3.01 32.92 -4.37
N MET A 36 2.73 31.73 -4.90
CA MET A 36 1.53 31.46 -5.71
C MET A 36 0.31 31.04 -4.87
N ARG A 37 0.51 30.71 -3.59
CA ARG A 37 -0.53 30.22 -2.67
C ARG A 37 -1.10 31.33 -1.80
N GLU A 38 -0.32 32.36 -1.50
CA GLU A 38 -0.80 33.59 -0.88
C GLU A 38 -1.27 34.59 -1.95
N PRO A 39 -2.55 35.05 -1.94
CA PRO A 39 -2.92 36.22 -2.71
C PRO A 39 -2.23 37.45 -2.13
N SER A 40 -1.40 38.10 -2.96
CA SER A 40 -0.55 39.26 -2.64
C SER A 40 -1.23 40.29 -1.71
N SER A 41 -1.00 40.15 -0.41
CA SER A 41 -1.58 41.02 0.63
C SER A 41 -0.62 42.17 0.98
N PRO A 42 -1.13 43.39 1.25
CA PRO A 42 -0.31 44.59 1.36
C PRO A 42 0.54 44.63 2.64
N ALA A 43 1.61 45.44 2.61
CA ALA A 43 2.61 45.53 3.66
C ALA A 43 2.08 46.06 5.02
N PRO A 44 2.65 45.62 6.16
CA PRO A 44 2.18 45.99 7.50
C PRO A 44 2.62 47.39 7.95
N LYS A 45 1.84 48.00 8.86
CA LYS A 45 2.22 49.17 9.68
C LYS A 45 1.83 48.97 11.17
N PRO A 46 2.46 49.65 12.15
CA PRO A 46 2.44 49.20 13.55
C PRO A 46 1.72 50.12 14.58
N ARG A 47 1.09 49.47 15.58
CA ARG A 47 0.87 49.84 17.01
C ARG A 47 0.66 51.32 17.43
N THR A 48 -0.49 51.65 18.07
CA THR A 48 -0.66 51.92 19.55
C THR A 48 -2.07 52.50 19.91
N PRO A 49 -2.60 52.29 21.14
CA PRO A 49 -3.81 52.96 21.73
C PRO A 49 -3.41 53.99 22.84
N PRO A 50 -4.27 54.53 23.75
CA PRO A 50 -5.76 54.57 23.89
C PRO A 50 -6.38 55.99 24.21
N GLN A 51 -7.73 56.13 24.32
CA GLN A 51 -8.51 56.79 25.43
C GLN A 51 -9.98 57.15 25.07
N SER A 52 -10.76 57.67 26.04
CA SER A 52 -12.25 57.64 26.16
C SER A 52 -12.96 59.02 26.08
N GLN A 53 -14.30 59.07 25.90
CA GLN A 53 -15.16 60.16 26.43
C GLN A 53 -16.71 59.90 26.52
N TYR A 54 -17.24 59.92 27.76
CA TYR A 54 -18.51 60.42 28.34
C TYR A 54 -19.92 60.47 27.63
N THR A 55 -20.89 59.74 28.22
CA THR A 55 -22.22 60.13 28.85
C THR A 55 -22.97 61.44 28.48
N PRO A 56 -24.34 61.53 28.49
CA PRO A 56 -25.17 61.55 29.74
C PRO A 56 -26.62 60.95 29.71
N GLN A 57 -27.39 61.20 30.79
CA GLN A 57 -28.60 60.51 31.32
C GLN A 57 -29.95 61.24 31.02
N PRO A 58 -31.17 60.71 31.37
CA PRO A 58 -31.80 60.95 32.70
C PRO A 58 -32.75 59.81 33.24
N SER A 59 -33.44 60.02 34.38
CA SER A 59 -34.39 59.12 35.11
C SER A 59 -35.19 59.93 36.17
N PRO A 60 -36.06 59.40 37.09
CA PRO A 60 -36.74 58.09 37.26
C PRO A 60 -38.30 58.27 37.13
N PRO A 61 -39.27 58.19 38.12
CA PRO A 61 -39.48 57.48 39.41
C PRO A 61 -40.89 56.81 39.67
N LEU A 62 -41.10 56.21 40.86
CA LEU A 62 -42.35 55.68 41.50
C LEU A 62 -43.06 54.46 40.84
N ALA A 63 -43.70 53.49 41.54
CA ALA A 63 -43.97 53.29 42.98
C ALA A 63 -43.93 51.78 43.41
N LYS A 64 -44.24 51.49 44.69
CA LYS A 64 -44.33 50.15 45.38
C LYS A 64 -45.72 50.07 46.12
N PRO A 65 -46.15 49.02 46.88
CA PRO A 65 -45.43 47.88 47.48
C PRO A 65 -46.22 46.51 47.59
N LEU A 66 -45.74 45.62 48.48
CA LEU A 66 -46.25 44.28 48.90
C LEU A 66 -45.98 43.09 47.93
N ALA A 67 -45.67 41.88 48.40
CA ALA A 67 -45.50 41.36 49.77
C ALA A 67 -44.34 40.34 49.90
N ASN A 68 -44.00 39.99 51.15
CA ASN A 68 -43.24 38.84 51.70
C ASN A 68 -42.69 37.77 50.71
N LEU A 69 -41.48 37.23 50.89
CA LEU A 69 -40.93 36.72 52.16
C LEU A 69 -39.53 37.27 52.52
N GLN A 70 -39.27 37.38 53.83
CA GLN A 70 -37.93 37.47 54.41
C GLN A 70 -37.20 36.13 54.30
N ARG A 71 -35.91 36.16 53.92
CA ARG A 71 -34.91 35.28 54.52
C ARG A 71 -33.60 36.04 54.72
N THR A 72 -33.06 35.97 55.93
CA THR A 72 -31.92 36.78 56.39
C THR A 72 -30.57 36.16 56.00
N PRO A 73 -29.52 36.98 55.82
CA PRO A 73 -28.17 36.50 55.47
C PRO A 73 -27.37 36.12 56.72
N ALA A 74 -27.70 34.98 57.34
CA ALA A 74 -26.93 34.41 58.45
C ALA A 74 -27.04 32.88 58.47
N ALA A 75 -25.90 32.21 58.67
CA ALA A 75 -25.62 30.77 58.55
C ALA A 75 -25.32 30.28 57.11
N LEU A 76 -24.15 29.70 56.74
CA LEU A 76 -22.95 29.23 57.46
C LEU A 76 -23.20 28.25 58.63
N GLU A 77 -22.46 27.15 58.67
CA GLU A 77 -22.50 26.14 59.75
C GLU A 77 -23.84 25.43 59.96
N ALA A 78 -24.27 24.67 58.94
CA ALA A 78 -25.15 23.50 59.09
C ALA A 78 -25.05 22.57 57.86
N VAL A 79 -23.86 22.06 57.55
CA VAL A 79 -23.73 20.82 56.77
C VAL A 79 -23.69 19.69 57.80
N ASP A 80 -24.72 18.85 57.84
CA ASP A 80 -24.67 17.62 58.64
C ASP A 80 -23.47 16.78 58.17
N ASP A 81 -22.66 16.25 59.09
CA ASP A 81 -21.46 15.46 58.77
C ASP A 81 -21.77 14.28 57.82
N ASP A 82 -22.94 13.66 58.04
CA ASP A 82 -23.55 12.63 57.20
C ASP A 82 -23.77 13.09 55.74
N GLY A 83 -24.15 14.35 55.53
CA GLY A 83 -24.35 14.97 54.23
C GLY A 83 -23.06 15.13 53.44
N GLU A 84 -22.02 15.68 54.06
CA GLU A 84 -20.71 15.83 53.42
C GLU A 84 -20.06 14.46 53.15
N MET A 85 -20.21 13.52 54.08
CA MET A 85 -19.75 12.13 53.93
C MET A 85 -20.47 11.41 52.77
N ARG A 86 -21.76 11.68 52.54
CA ARG A 86 -22.50 11.14 51.38
C ARG A 86 -22.00 11.71 50.06
N VAL A 87 -21.72 13.03 49.97
CA VAL A 87 -21.16 13.65 48.76
C VAL A 87 -19.77 13.07 48.43
N LYS A 88 -18.88 12.98 49.43
CA LYS A 88 -17.56 12.35 49.29
C LYS A 88 -17.65 10.90 48.78
N ARG A 89 -18.66 10.15 49.23
CA ARG A 89 -18.92 8.76 48.81
C ARG A 89 -19.38 8.66 47.35
N VAL A 90 -20.26 9.54 46.89
CA VAL A 90 -20.72 9.58 45.49
C VAL A 90 -19.57 9.93 44.54
N LEU A 91 -18.80 10.99 44.83
CA LEU A 91 -17.64 11.39 44.02
C LEU A 91 -16.58 10.29 43.93
N GLY A 92 -16.38 9.51 45.00
CA GLY A 92 -15.50 8.34 44.99
C GLY A 92 -15.97 7.23 44.03
N ILE A 93 -17.28 6.95 44.00
CA ILE A 93 -17.90 5.97 43.09
C ILE A 93 -17.81 6.44 41.63
N GLU A 94 -18.02 7.73 41.37
CA GLU A 94 -17.87 8.33 40.03
C GLU A 94 -16.41 8.24 39.56
N ALA A 95 -15.44 8.55 40.42
CA ALA A 95 -14.01 8.45 40.10
C ALA A 95 -13.53 7.01 39.86
N GLU A 96 -14.05 6.02 40.60
CA GLU A 96 -13.83 4.60 40.29
C GLU A 96 -14.48 4.21 38.95
N SER A 97 -15.70 4.66 38.70
CA SER A 97 -16.44 4.35 37.47
C SER A 97 -15.74 4.92 36.24
N GLN A 98 -15.20 6.13 36.32
CA GLN A 98 -14.38 6.72 35.26
C GLN A 98 -13.09 5.92 35.03
N LYS A 99 -12.36 5.53 36.09
CA LYS A 99 -11.16 4.67 35.95
C LYS A 99 -11.48 3.32 35.30
N ARG A 100 -12.61 2.69 35.65
CA ARG A 100 -13.08 1.46 35.00
C ARG A 100 -13.43 1.68 33.52
N PHE A 101 -14.06 2.81 33.18
CA PHE A 101 -14.34 3.16 31.79
C PHE A 101 -13.04 3.39 30.99
N GLU A 102 -12.07 4.10 31.54
CA GLU A 102 -10.77 4.35 30.90
C GLU A 102 -9.96 3.05 30.71
N GLN A 103 -9.96 2.15 31.70
CA GLN A 103 -9.39 0.80 31.57
C GLN A 103 -10.11 -0.04 30.50
N GLY A 104 -11.44 -0.06 30.50
CA GLY A 104 -12.22 -0.74 29.48
C GLY A 104 -11.94 -0.19 28.08
N ARG A 105 -11.80 1.14 27.94
CA ARG A 105 -11.44 1.79 26.68
C ARG A 105 -10.03 1.43 26.22
N PHE A 106 -9.08 1.27 27.13
CA PHE A 106 -7.73 0.79 26.83
C PHE A 106 -7.74 -0.67 26.35
N ILE A 107 -8.46 -1.56 27.04
CA ILE A 107 -8.61 -2.97 26.65
C ILE A 107 -9.22 -3.10 25.26
N VAL A 108 -10.34 -2.40 24.99
CA VAL A 108 -10.99 -2.40 23.67
C VAL A 108 -10.07 -1.84 22.58
N GLN A 109 -9.25 -0.82 22.89
CA GLN A 109 -8.31 -0.24 21.92
C GLN A 109 -7.13 -1.17 21.61
N ASP A 110 -6.63 -1.92 22.60
CA ASP A 110 -5.62 -2.98 22.45
C ASP A 110 -6.18 -4.20 21.67
N GLU A 111 -7.41 -4.64 21.95
CA GLU A 111 -8.09 -5.70 21.22
C GLU A 111 -8.33 -5.33 19.75
N ILE A 112 -8.75 -4.09 19.47
CA ILE A 112 -8.90 -3.56 18.10
C ILE A 112 -7.54 -3.50 17.38
N GLY A 113 -6.47 -3.07 18.06
CA GLY A 113 -5.11 -3.09 17.51
C GLY A 113 -4.69 -4.50 17.09
N LYS A 114 -4.85 -5.47 18.00
CA LYS A 114 -4.57 -6.89 17.75
C LYS A 114 -5.48 -7.49 16.67
N ALA A 115 -6.71 -7.02 16.51
CA ALA A 115 -7.60 -7.45 15.42
C ALA A 115 -7.08 -6.96 14.06
N LEU A 116 -6.74 -5.67 13.95
CA LEU A 116 -6.20 -5.05 12.75
C LEU A 116 -4.85 -5.64 12.33
N GLU A 117 -3.99 -6.02 13.29
CA GLU A 117 -2.73 -6.72 13.00
C GLU A 117 -2.95 -8.12 12.43
N ARG A 118 -3.91 -8.89 12.97
CA ARG A 118 -4.28 -10.21 12.41
C ARG A 118 -4.89 -10.08 11.01
N GLU A 119 -5.73 -9.07 10.78
CA GLU A 119 -6.30 -8.78 9.46
C GLU A 119 -5.19 -8.47 8.44
N ARG A 120 -4.24 -7.58 8.79
CA ARG A 120 -3.09 -7.24 7.93
C ARG A 120 -2.20 -8.44 7.64
N ALA A 121 -1.94 -9.28 8.63
CA ALA A 121 -1.17 -10.51 8.44
C ALA A 121 -1.88 -11.48 7.48
N ALA A 122 -3.19 -11.70 7.65
CA ALA A 122 -3.97 -12.53 6.75
C ALA A 122 -4.02 -11.97 5.32
N ALA A 123 -4.24 -10.65 5.17
CA ALA A 123 -4.25 -9.97 3.87
C ALA A 123 -2.90 -10.09 3.14
N ALA A 124 -1.78 -9.93 3.85
CA ALA A 124 -0.45 -10.13 3.28
C ALA A 124 -0.26 -11.58 2.78
N THR A 125 -0.67 -12.59 3.56
CA THR A 125 -0.56 -13.99 3.11
C THR A 125 -1.43 -14.31 1.89
N GLU A 126 -2.61 -13.67 1.74
CA GLU A 126 -3.43 -13.85 0.54
C GLU A 126 -2.85 -13.13 -0.69
N GLU A 127 -2.25 -11.95 -0.52
CA GLU A 127 -1.54 -11.26 -1.60
C GLU A 127 -0.34 -12.08 -2.08
N GLU A 128 0.44 -12.66 -1.17
CA GLU A 128 1.54 -13.58 -1.48
C GLU A 128 1.02 -14.87 -2.16
N ARG A 129 -0.10 -15.43 -1.70
CA ARG A 129 -0.71 -16.62 -2.32
C ARG A 129 -1.22 -16.35 -3.74
N LEU A 130 -1.78 -15.17 -3.99
CA LEU A 130 -2.19 -14.73 -5.33
C LEU A 130 -0.98 -14.53 -6.25
N LYS A 131 0.11 -13.90 -5.76
CA LYS A 131 1.38 -13.80 -6.48
C LYS A 131 1.94 -15.18 -6.82
N ALA A 132 2.03 -16.09 -5.84
CA ALA A 132 2.50 -17.46 -6.04
C ALA A 132 1.66 -18.21 -7.09
N LYS A 133 0.33 -18.08 -7.05
CA LYS A 133 -0.57 -18.64 -8.07
C LYS A 133 -0.31 -18.06 -9.46
N SER A 134 0.01 -16.77 -9.57
CA SER A 134 0.36 -16.14 -10.85
C SER A 134 1.70 -16.66 -11.40
N PHE A 135 2.70 -16.89 -10.54
CA PHE A 135 3.99 -17.46 -10.93
C PHE A 135 3.86 -18.93 -11.34
N ALA A 136 3.05 -19.73 -10.63
CA ALA A 136 2.76 -21.11 -11.01
C ALA A 136 2.15 -21.20 -12.43
N LYS A 137 1.19 -20.34 -12.76
CA LYS A 137 0.62 -20.27 -14.12
C LYS A 137 1.67 -19.88 -15.17
N LYS A 138 2.55 -18.90 -14.87
CA LYS A 138 3.64 -18.50 -15.77
C LYS A 138 4.68 -19.61 -15.98
N LEU A 139 4.94 -20.44 -14.97
CA LEU A 139 5.80 -21.61 -15.08
C LEU A 139 5.17 -22.69 -15.95
N GLU A 140 3.90 -23.03 -15.73
CA GLU A 140 3.14 -23.99 -16.54
C GLU A 140 3.05 -23.58 -18.02
N GLU A 141 2.94 -22.27 -18.30
CA GLU A 141 3.01 -21.73 -19.66
C GLU A 141 4.40 -21.88 -20.28
N LYS A 142 5.48 -21.63 -19.51
CA LYS A 142 6.86 -21.81 -19.97
C LYS A 142 7.26 -23.28 -20.15
N GLU A 143 6.78 -24.17 -19.30
CA GLU A 143 6.97 -25.62 -19.42
C GLU A 143 6.28 -26.18 -20.67
N ARG A 144 5.05 -25.72 -20.95
CA ARG A 144 4.32 -26.03 -22.18
C ARG A 144 5.03 -25.53 -23.43
N GLU A 145 5.61 -24.33 -23.38
CA GLU A 145 6.37 -23.76 -24.51
C GLU A 145 7.71 -24.47 -24.72
N LEU A 146 8.45 -24.78 -23.65
CA LEU A 146 9.66 -25.61 -23.72
C LEU A 146 9.34 -26.97 -24.34
N LYS A 147 8.27 -27.63 -23.91
CA LYS A 147 7.84 -28.91 -24.47
C LYS A 147 7.52 -28.85 -25.97
N ARG A 148 6.95 -27.74 -26.48
CA ARG A 148 6.77 -27.55 -27.94
C ARG A 148 8.10 -27.44 -28.67
N GLN A 149 9.09 -26.79 -28.06
CA GLN A 149 10.43 -26.66 -28.63
C GLN A 149 11.16 -27.99 -28.62
N ASP A 150 11.05 -28.79 -27.55
CA ASP A 150 11.55 -30.16 -27.48
C ASP A 150 10.88 -31.05 -28.54
N GLU A 151 9.54 -31.02 -28.65
CA GLU A 151 8.79 -31.76 -29.69
C GLU A 151 9.21 -31.34 -31.11
N PHE A 152 9.41 -30.04 -31.36
CA PHE A 152 9.91 -29.53 -32.64
C PHE A 152 11.35 -30.00 -32.93
N HIS A 153 12.26 -29.93 -31.95
CA HIS A 153 13.64 -30.35 -32.13
C HIS A 153 13.75 -31.88 -32.31
N MET A 154 12.92 -32.67 -31.63
CA MET A 154 12.82 -34.11 -31.83
C MET A 154 12.24 -34.47 -33.22
N ASP A 155 11.25 -33.73 -33.73
CA ASP A 155 10.75 -33.88 -35.11
C ASP A 155 11.83 -33.53 -36.16
N GLN A 156 12.61 -32.47 -35.94
CA GLN A 156 13.77 -32.15 -36.80
C GLN A 156 14.82 -33.26 -36.77
N LEU A 157 15.14 -33.83 -35.60
CA LEU A 157 16.06 -34.96 -35.48
C LEU A 157 15.51 -36.20 -36.19
N ALA A 158 14.25 -36.57 -35.99
CA ALA A 158 13.62 -37.71 -36.67
C ALA A 158 13.62 -37.57 -38.21
N ARG A 159 13.35 -36.36 -38.72
CA ARG A 159 13.47 -36.06 -40.17
C ARG A 159 14.90 -36.12 -40.68
N LEU A 160 15.88 -35.75 -39.86
CA LEU A 160 17.28 -35.89 -40.20
C LEU A 160 17.70 -37.36 -40.19
N GLU A 161 17.23 -38.17 -39.25
CA GLU A 161 17.48 -39.62 -39.19
C GLU A 161 16.86 -40.39 -40.36
N GLU A 162 15.61 -40.06 -40.73
CA GLU A 162 14.93 -40.59 -41.93
C GLU A 162 15.72 -40.28 -43.22
N ARG A 163 16.20 -39.04 -43.34
CA ARG A 163 17.01 -38.56 -44.48
C ARG A 163 18.44 -39.11 -44.46
N SER A 164 19.06 -39.27 -43.29
CA SER A 164 20.34 -39.95 -43.11
C SER A 164 20.14 -41.47 -43.15
N SER A 165 19.52 -41.92 -44.24
CA SER A 165 18.98 -43.26 -44.39
C SER A 165 19.94 -44.34 -43.89
N PRO A 166 19.53 -45.26 -42.99
CA PRO A 166 20.32 -46.44 -42.67
C PRO A 166 20.55 -47.30 -43.93
N ASN A 167 19.64 -47.18 -44.91
CA ASN A 167 19.77 -47.70 -46.26
C ASN A 167 21.01 -47.17 -46.99
N LEU A 168 21.49 -45.94 -46.77
CA LEU A 168 22.68 -45.42 -47.45
C LEU A 168 23.93 -46.22 -47.05
N CYS A 169 24.11 -46.47 -45.75
CA CYS A 169 25.19 -47.32 -45.24
C CYS A 169 25.02 -48.77 -45.68
N SER A 170 23.82 -49.33 -45.54
CA SER A 170 23.51 -50.73 -45.91
C SER A 170 23.67 -51.00 -47.41
N THR A 171 23.19 -50.11 -48.29
CA THR A 171 23.32 -50.21 -49.74
C THR A 171 24.77 -49.99 -50.18
N LEU A 172 25.52 -49.07 -49.57
CA LEU A 172 26.94 -48.86 -49.87
C LEU A 172 27.77 -50.11 -49.50
N ALA A 173 27.53 -50.69 -48.31
CA ALA A 173 28.15 -51.94 -47.89
C ALA A 173 27.77 -53.12 -48.81
N SER A 174 26.49 -53.22 -49.19
CA SER A 174 25.99 -54.25 -50.10
C SER A 174 26.63 -54.15 -51.49
N HIS A 175 26.75 -52.93 -52.03
CA HIS A 175 27.41 -52.68 -53.31
C HIS A 175 28.90 -53.01 -53.25
N TYR A 176 29.60 -52.61 -52.18
CA TYR A 176 31.00 -52.96 -51.96
C TYR A 176 31.21 -54.48 -51.92
N LEU A 177 30.40 -55.21 -51.15
CA LEU A 177 30.45 -56.67 -51.07
C LEU A 177 30.15 -57.35 -52.42
N GLN A 178 29.24 -56.80 -53.22
CA GLN A 178 28.96 -57.27 -54.57
C GLN A 178 30.14 -57.03 -55.52
N CYS A 179 30.79 -55.86 -55.46
CA CYS A 179 32.02 -55.57 -56.21
C CYS A 179 33.15 -56.54 -55.85
N VAL A 180 33.39 -56.79 -54.56
CA VAL A 180 34.41 -57.75 -54.08
C VAL A 180 34.10 -59.18 -54.54
N ARG A 181 32.84 -59.61 -54.45
CA ARG A 181 32.37 -60.93 -54.95
C ARG A 181 32.59 -61.08 -56.46
N ASN A 182 32.31 -60.03 -57.23
CA ASN A 182 32.50 -60.04 -58.68
C ASN A 182 33.98 -60.03 -59.06
N ALA A 183 34.81 -59.20 -58.41
CA ALA A 183 36.26 -59.19 -58.62
C ALA A 183 36.89 -60.56 -58.33
N LYS A 184 36.47 -61.22 -57.24
CA LYS A 184 36.93 -62.58 -56.90
C LYS A 184 36.52 -63.60 -57.98
N GLN A 185 35.31 -63.53 -58.52
CA GLN A 185 34.90 -64.40 -59.64
C GLN A 185 35.71 -64.14 -60.91
N THR A 186 35.94 -62.88 -61.30
CA THR A 186 36.72 -62.53 -62.49
C THR A 186 38.19 -62.97 -62.39
N LEU A 187 38.77 -62.97 -61.18
CA LEU A 187 40.12 -63.48 -60.95
C LEU A 187 40.19 -65.01 -61.00
N LEU A 188 39.20 -65.72 -60.43
CA LEU A 188 39.14 -67.19 -60.46
C LEU A 188 38.78 -67.74 -61.86
N GLY A 189 37.91 -67.04 -62.60
CA GLY A 189 37.45 -67.42 -63.94
C GLY A 189 38.42 -67.12 -65.09
N ARG A 190 39.63 -66.64 -64.80
CA ARG A 190 40.70 -66.40 -65.79
C ARG A 190 41.87 -67.40 -65.71
N GLY A 191 41.73 -68.45 -64.90
CA GLY A 191 42.74 -69.49 -64.68
C GLY A 191 42.40 -70.83 -65.34
N GLY A 192 42.04 -70.83 -66.63
CA GLY A 192 41.72 -72.02 -67.43
C GLY A 192 42.14 -71.81 -68.88
#